data_AF-A0A2I0HM74-F1
#
_entry.id   AF-A0A2I0HM74-F1
#
_cell.length_a   1.000
_cell.length_b   1.000
_cell.length_c   1.000
_cell.angle_alpha   90.00
_cell.angle_beta   90.00
_cell.angle_gamma   90.00
#
_symmetry.space_group_name_H-M   'P 1'
#
loop_
_entity.id
_entity.type
_entity.pdbx_description
1 polymer ?
#
loop_
_entity_poly.entity_id
_entity_poly.type
_entity_poly.pdbx_seq_one_letter_code
_entity_poly.pdbx_strand_id
1 'polypeptide(L)'
;MKPEWLERDNIVRKRGISVEEFINGFEEPNKPVLLEGCMDNWAALEKWNRDYLVDLCGDVRLAVGPVEMKLEDYFCYSDQTREERPLYLFDPKFAEKVPVLGSEYEVPVYFREDLFSVLGNERPDYRWIIIGPGGSGSSFHIDPNSTSAWNAVIKGSKKWVLFPPDVVPPGVHPSPDGAEVACPVSIIEWFMNFYGATKSWKKRPIECICKAGEVIFVPNGWWHLVINLEESIAITQNYVSRRNLLNVWDFLKKPNASTLISGTRDRVNLYDKFRNAIEASFPGTIEQLTRTAEETAALQKKPSFWDSVTDSKAGAFKFSF
;
A
#
# COMPACT_ATOMS: atom_id res chain seq x y z
N MET A 1 20.56 11.17 3.93
CA MET A 1 20.55 9.70 4.06
C MET A 1 21.96 9.17 3.82
N LYS A 2 22.38 8.10 4.50
CA LYS A 2 23.69 7.49 4.23
C LYS A 2 23.65 6.65 2.93
N PRO A 3 24.69 6.65 2.08
CA PRO A 3 24.67 5.94 0.80
C PRO A 3 24.32 4.44 0.92
N GLU A 4 24.79 3.76 1.96
CA GLU A 4 24.57 2.33 2.19
C GLU A 4 23.10 1.96 2.46
N TRP A 5 22.25 2.95 2.80
CA TRP A 5 20.80 2.74 2.96
C TRP A 5 20.07 2.71 1.62
N LEU A 6 20.73 3.18 0.56
CA LEU A 6 20.17 3.28 -0.80
C LEU A 6 20.57 2.10 -1.69
N GLU A 7 21.60 1.34 -1.32
CA GLU A 7 22.17 0.27 -2.15
C GLU A 7 21.23 -0.92 -2.38
N ARG A 8 20.35 -1.24 -1.41
CA ARG A 8 19.42 -2.37 -1.56
C ARG A 8 18.24 -1.99 -2.45
N ASP A 9 18.18 -2.62 -3.61
CA ASP A 9 17.01 -2.68 -4.50
C ASP A 9 16.83 -4.15 -4.93
N ASN A 10 15.78 -4.78 -4.44
CA ASN A 10 15.48 -6.20 -4.68
C ASN A 10 13.99 -6.44 -4.98
N ILE A 11 13.23 -5.38 -5.27
CA ILE A 11 11.86 -5.52 -5.75
C ILE A 11 11.87 -6.05 -7.19
N VAL A 12 10.86 -6.84 -7.55
CA VAL A 12 10.66 -7.22 -8.95
C VAL A 12 10.13 -6.00 -9.70
N ARG A 13 10.74 -5.67 -10.84
CA ARG A 13 10.30 -4.61 -11.75
C ARG A 13 9.65 -5.22 -12.99
N LYS A 14 8.54 -4.64 -13.45
CA LYS A 14 7.79 -5.10 -14.64
C LYS A 14 7.32 -3.92 -15.48
N ARG A 15 7.37 -4.08 -16.81
CA ARG A 15 6.87 -3.12 -17.79
C ARG A 15 5.95 -3.83 -18.77
N GLY A 16 4.80 -3.24 -19.07
CA GLY A 16 3.91 -3.70 -20.14
C GLY A 16 3.36 -5.13 -20.00
N ILE A 17 3.23 -5.64 -18.76
CA ILE A 17 2.59 -6.93 -18.52
C ILE A 17 1.07 -6.81 -18.68
N SER A 18 0.41 -7.91 -19.01
CA SER A 18 -1.05 -7.97 -19.02
C SER A 18 -1.63 -7.91 -17.60
N VAL A 19 -2.91 -7.57 -17.49
CA VAL A 19 -3.64 -7.60 -16.20
C VAL A 19 -3.65 -9.01 -15.61
N GLU A 20 -3.77 -10.05 -16.44
CA GLU A 20 -3.73 -11.43 -16.00
C GLU A 20 -2.35 -11.83 -15.43
N GLU A 21 -1.26 -11.42 -16.09
CA GLU A 21 0.09 -11.64 -15.57
C GLU A 21 0.33 -10.88 -14.26
N PHE A 22 -0.22 -9.67 -14.12
CA PHE A 22 -0.18 -8.92 -12.86
C PHE A 22 -0.91 -9.68 -11.74
N ILE A 23 -2.15 -10.12 -11.99
CA ILE A 23 -2.96 -10.84 -11.02
C ILE A 23 -2.26 -12.14 -10.59
N ASN A 24 -1.88 -12.98 -11.55
CA ASN A 24 -1.31 -14.30 -11.27
C ASN A 24 0.09 -14.22 -10.65
N GLY A 25 0.88 -13.20 -11.03
CA GLY A 25 2.26 -13.04 -10.57
C GLY A 25 2.41 -12.32 -9.23
N PHE A 26 1.48 -11.40 -8.93
CA PHE A 26 1.68 -10.40 -7.87
C PHE A 26 0.47 -10.20 -6.98
N GLU A 27 -0.71 -9.91 -7.53
CA GLU A 27 -1.89 -9.61 -6.70
C GLU A 27 -2.40 -10.83 -5.93
N GLU A 28 -2.68 -11.94 -6.62
CA GLU A 28 -3.16 -13.19 -6.01
C GLU A 28 -2.11 -13.80 -5.06
N PRO A 29 -0.80 -13.85 -5.39
CA PRO A 29 0.22 -14.33 -4.45
C PRO A 29 0.57 -13.33 -3.34
N ASN A 30 -0.08 -12.15 -3.30
CA ASN A 30 0.16 -11.06 -2.35
C ASN A 30 1.62 -10.59 -2.30
N LYS A 31 2.21 -10.29 -3.46
CA LYS A 31 3.63 -9.90 -3.64
C LYS A 31 3.77 -8.47 -4.19
N PRO A 32 4.61 -7.61 -3.58
CA PRO A 32 4.90 -6.29 -4.09
C PRO A 32 5.59 -6.36 -5.46
N VAL A 33 5.32 -5.37 -6.30
CA VAL A 33 5.96 -5.19 -7.60
C VAL A 33 6.08 -3.71 -7.91
N LEU A 34 7.14 -3.33 -8.60
CA LEU A 34 7.29 -2.01 -9.17
C LEU A 34 6.98 -2.07 -10.67
N LEU A 35 6.07 -1.22 -11.11
CA LEU A 35 5.49 -1.20 -12.43
C LEU A 35 5.97 0.05 -13.17
N GLU A 36 6.43 -0.16 -14.39
CA GLU A 36 6.96 0.89 -15.27
C GLU A 36 6.03 1.07 -16.48
N GLY A 37 5.99 2.28 -17.04
CA GLY A 37 5.20 2.59 -18.25
C GLY A 37 3.70 2.78 -18.01
N CYS A 38 3.26 2.75 -16.75
CA CYS A 38 1.84 2.82 -16.39
C CYS A 38 1.27 4.25 -16.41
N MET A 39 2.16 5.23 -16.43
CA MET A 39 1.86 6.65 -16.31
C MET A 39 2.17 7.42 -17.60
N ASP A 40 2.63 6.75 -18.66
CA ASP A 40 3.20 7.37 -19.87
C ASP A 40 2.23 8.37 -20.55
N ASN A 41 0.92 8.25 -20.32
CA ASN A 41 -0.11 9.13 -20.88
C ASN A 41 -0.67 10.17 -19.88
N TRP A 42 -0.13 10.27 -18.67
CA TRP A 42 -0.65 11.20 -17.65
C TRP A 42 -0.19 12.62 -17.93
N ALA A 43 -1.14 13.55 -18.05
CA ALA A 43 -0.84 14.98 -18.11
C ALA A 43 -0.06 15.46 -16.88
N ALA A 44 -0.26 14.81 -15.73
CA ALA A 44 0.47 15.11 -14.50
C ALA A 44 2.00 14.95 -14.63
N LEU A 45 2.50 13.99 -15.42
CA LEU A 45 3.95 13.82 -15.61
C LEU A 45 4.59 15.02 -16.32
N GLU A 46 3.86 15.66 -17.23
CA GLU A 46 4.35 16.81 -17.98
C GLU A 46 4.12 18.12 -17.23
N LYS A 47 2.95 18.27 -16.60
CA LYS A 47 2.50 19.54 -16.03
C LYS A 47 2.88 19.77 -14.57
N TRP A 48 2.90 18.73 -13.74
CA TRP A 48 2.98 18.91 -12.28
C TRP A 48 4.38 19.29 -11.83
N ASN A 49 4.61 20.60 -11.79
CA ASN A 49 5.72 21.26 -11.12
C ASN A 49 5.19 22.28 -10.10
N ARG A 50 6.09 22.91 -9.33
CA ARG A 50 5.70 23.86 -8.27
C ARG A 50 4.84 24.99 -8.81
N ASP A 51 5.30 25.67 -9.86
CA ASP A 51 4.64 26.85 -10.42
C ASP A 51 3.24 26.50 -10.92
N TYR A 52 3.11 25.42 -11.68
CA TYR A 52 1.83 24.93 -12.18
C TYR A 52 0.85 24.61 -11.05
N LEU A 53 1.30 23.87 -10.03
CA LEU A 53 0.43 23.46 -8.94
C LEU A 53 0.04 24.65 -8.04
N VAL A 54 0.93 25.62 -7.83
CA VAL A 54 0.63 26.84 -7.06
C VAL A 54 -0.41 27.67 -7.80
N ASP A 55 -0.22 27.90 -9.10
CA ASP A 55 -1.19 28.65 -9.92
C ASP A 55 -2.55 27.94 -9.98
N LEU A 56 -2.55 26.62 -10.23
CA LEU A 56 -3.77 25.83 -10.32
C LEU A 56 -4.54 25.75 -9.00
N CYS A 57 -3.84 25.60 -7.86
CA CYS A 57 -4.49 25.53 -6.56
C CYS A 57 -4.92 26.91 -6.04
N GLY A 58 -4.21 27.98 -6.39
CA GLY A 58 -4.44 29.33 -5.89
C GLY A 58 -4.59 29.37 -4.36
N ASP A 59 -5.72 29.88 -3.89
CA ASP A 59 -6.01 30.03 -2.46
C ASP A 59 -6.57 28.76 -1.78
N VAL A 60 -6.75 27.67 -2.51
CA VAL A 60 -7.26 26.41 -1.95
C VAL A 60 -6.28 25.87 -0.91
N ARG A 61 -6.83 25.46 0.24
CA ARG A 61 -6.04 24.88 1.33
C ARG A 61 -6.05 23.35 1.25
N LEU A 62 -4.87 22.75 1.28
CA LEU A 62 -4.65 21.31 1.28
C LEU A 62 -4.16 20.85 2.65
N ALA A 63 -4.52 19.62 3.03
CA ALA A 63 -4.13 19.00 4.29
C ALA A 63 -2.63 18.70 4.31
N VAL A 64 -1.96 19.22 5.34
CA VAL A 64 -0.53 19.11 5.60
C VAL A 64 -0.36 18.67 7.06
N GLY A 65 -0.40 17.35 7.29
CA GLY A 65 -0.45 16.79 8.63
C GLY A 65 -1.68 17.30 9.41
N PRO A 66 -1.50 17.94 10.59
CA PRO A 66 -2.60 18.40 11.44
C PRO A 66 -3.20 19.76 11.01
N VAL A 67 -2.65 20.41 9.98
CA VAL A 67 -3.08 21.74 9.52
C VAL A 67 -3.50 21.69 8.05
N GLU A 68 -4.19 22.72 7.58
CA GLU A 68 -4.36 22.96 6.15
C GLU A 68 -3.56 24.21 5.74
N MET A 69 -2.93 24.20 4.57
CA MET A 69 -2.10 25.30 4.05
C MET A 69 -2.40 25.56 2.57
N LYS A 70 -2.18 26.80 2.10
CA LYS A 70 -2.06 27.02 0.65
C LYS A 70 -0.79 26.35 0.16
N LEU A 71 -0.78 25.97 -1.11
CA LEU A 71 0.39 25.27 -1.66
C LEU A 71 1.63 26.18 -1.73
N GLU A 72 1.45 27.47 -2.00
CA GLU A 72 2.48 28.51 -1.88
C GLU A 72 3.14 28.51 -0.50
N ASP A 73 2.34 28.61 0.56
CA ASP A 73 2.81 28.65 1.94
C ASP A 73 3.57 27.35 2.29
N TYR A 74 3.06 26.22 1.81
CA TYR A 74 3.69 24.92 2.04
C TYR A 74 5.06 24.81 1.36
N PHE A 75 5.21 25.27 0.11
CA PHE A 75 6.51 25.27 -0.55
C PHE A 75 7.49 26.24 0.12
N CYS A 76 7.03 27.41 0.58
CA CYS A 76 7.86 28.33 1.36
C CYS A 76 8.38 27.68 2.66
N TYR A 77 7.53 26.95 3.39
CA TYR A 77 7.95 26.12 4.53
C TYR A 77 8.96 25.04 4.11
N SER A 78 8.66 24.30 3.04
CA SER A 78 9.44 23.17 2.56
C SER A 78 10.86 23.55 2.17
N ASP A 79 11.09 24.76 1.66
CA ASP A 79 12.44 25.24 1.31
C ASP A 79 13.32 25.51 2.54
N GLN A 80 12.69 25.86 3.66
CA GLN A 80 13.37 26.30 4.88
C GLN A 80 13.50 25.19 5.93
N THR A 81 12.68 24.13 5.83
CA THR A 81 12.67 23.07 6.84
C THR A 81 14.03 22.36 6.97
N ARG A 82 14.41 22.08 8.22
CA ARG A 82 15.61 21.32 8.60
C ARG A 82 15.29 20.27 9.68
N GLU A 83 14.00 20.06 9.94
CA GLU A 83 13.50 19.16 10.96
C GLU A 83 13.67 17.70 10.52
N GLU A 84 13.82 16.77 11.48
CA GLU A 84 13.88 15.33 11.14
C GLU A 84 12.56 14.78 10.62
N ARG A 85 11.45 15.47 10.92
CA ARG A 85 10.09 15.11 10.47
C ARG A 85 9.41 16.34 9.87
N PRO A 86 9.76 16.71 8.63
CA PRO A 86 9.09 17.81 7.97
C PRO A 86 7.59 17.54 7.84
N LEU A 87 6.79 18.61 7.83
CA LEU A 87 5.38 18.53 7.51
C LEU A 87 5.18 17.90 6.13
N TYR A 88 4.16 17.05 6.01
CA TYR A 88 3.91 16.25 4.81
C TYR A 88 2.50 16.50 4.29
N LEU A 89 2.39 16.98 3.06
CA LEU A 89 1.09 17.20 2.41
C LEU A 89 0.51 15.85 2.02
N PHE A 90 -0.70 15.57 2.52
CA PHE A 90 -1.39 14.31 2.34
C PHE A 90 -2.90 14.56 2.35
N ASP A 91 -3.45 14.96 1.20
CA ASP A 91 -4.84 15.43 1.12
C ASP A 91 -5.75 14.42 0.40
N PRO A 92 -6.78 13.84 1.06
CA PRO A 92 -7.69 12.88 0.45
C PRO A 92 -8.71 13.51 -0.52
N LYS A 93 -8.93 14.81 -0.39
CA LYS A 93 -9.99 15.56 -1.05
C LYS A 93 -9.45 16.49 -2.14
N PHE A 94 -8.17 16.36 -2.50
CA PHE A 94 -7.53 17.23 -3.48
C PHE A 94 -8.30 17.32 -4.81
N ALA A 95 -8.86 16.19 -5.28
CA ALA A 95 -9.63 16.12 -6.51
C ALA A 95 -11.08 16.62 -6.36
N GLU A 96 -11.59 16.76 -5.14
CA GLU A 96 -12.87 17.45 -4.87
C GLU A 96 -12.64 18.96 -4.77
N LYS A 97 -11.55 19.36 -4.11
CA LYS A 97 -11.14 20.75 -3.90
C LYS A 97 -10.68 21.41 -5.21
N VAL A 98 -9.93 20.68 -6.03
CA VAL A 98 -9.38 21.11 -7.32
C VAL A 98 -9.61 20.00 -8.37
N PRO A 99 -10.78 19.99 -9.04
CA PRO A 99 -11.18 18.91 -9.95
C PRO A 99 -10.19 18.63 -11.09
N VAL A 100 -9.46 19.65 -11.56
CA VAL A 100 -8.44 19.50 -12.61
C VAL A 100 -7.36 18.49 -12.19
N LEU A 101 -6.90 18.52 -10.93
CA LEU A 101 -5.92 17.54 -10.43
C LEU A 101 -6.43 16.10 -10.54
N GLY A 102 -7.74 15.90 -10.37
CA GLY A 102 -8.38 14.59 -10.53
C GLY A 102 -8.50 14.11 -11.98
N SER A 103 -8.39 15.02 -12.95
CA SER A 103 -8.50 14.72 -14.39
C SER A 103 -7.16 14.53 -15.10
N GLU A 104 -6.04 14.86 -14.44
CA GLU A 104 -4.69 14.83 -15.04
C GLU A 104 -3.92 13.53 -14.81
N TYR A 105 -4.56 12.55 -14.17
CA TYR A 105 -4.06 11.19 -14.06
C TYR A 105 -5.19 10.19 -14.23
N GLU A 106 -4.83 8.94 -14.50
CA GLU A 106 -5.78 7.83 -14.60
C GLU A 106 -5.37 6.70 -13.67
N VAL A 107 -6.32 5.92 -13.15
CA VAL A 107 -5.98 4.71 -12.40
C VAL A 107 -5.29 3.71 -13.36
N PRO A 108 -4.07 3.23 -13.05
CA PRO A 108 -3.38 2.24 -13.89
C PRO A 108 -4.25 1.01 -14.10
N VAL A 109 -4.13 0.38 -15.27
CA VAL A 109 -5.04 -0.70 -15.71
C VAL A 109 -5.19 -1.85 -14.71
N TYR A 110 -4.13 -2.15 -13.97
CA TYR A 110 -4.06 -3.21 -12.97
C TYR A 110 -4.97 -2.98 -11.75
N PHE A 111 -5.31 -1.72 -11.45
CA PHE A 111 -5.98 -1.31 -10.21
C PHE A 111 -7.40 -0.77 -10.45
N ARG A 112 -7.95 -0.98 -11.66
CA ARG A 112 -9.27 -0.45 -12.05
C ARG A 112 -10.45 -1.20 -11.43
N GLU A 113 -10.23 -2.44 -10.97
CA GLU A 113 -11.23 -3.13 -10.14
C GLU A 113 -11.15 -2.58 -8.71
N ASP A 114 -12.07 -1.68 -8.37
CA ASP A 114 -12.21 -1.11 -7.03
C ASP A 114 -13.62 -1.37 -6.49
N LEU A 115 -13.78 -2.46 -5.76
CA LEU A 115 -15.02 -2.91 -5.17
C LEU A 115 -15.53 -1.94 -4.09
N PHE A 116 -14.69 -1.15 -3.41
CA PHE A 116 -15.20 -0.12 -2.50
C PHE A 116 -15.95 1.00 -3.23
N SER A 117 -15.81 1.12 -4.56
CA SER A 117 -16.58 2.10 -5.34
C SER A 117 -18.10 1.91 -5.27
N VAL A 118 -18.60 0.69 -4.98
CA VAL A 118 -20.05 0.43 -4.87
C VAL A 118 -20.69 1.13 -3.66
N LEU A 119 -19.88 1.60 -2.70
CA LEU A 119 -20.36 2.40 -1.56
C LEU A 119 -20.70 3.84 -1.95
N GLY A 120 -20.36 4.27 -3.18
CA GLY A 120 -20.58 5.65 -3.63
C GLY A 120 -19.97 6.67 -2.67
N ASN A 121 -20.78 7.63 -2.19
CA ASN A 121 -20.33 8.67 -1.27
C ASN A 121 -20.06 8.18 0.17
N GLU A 122 -20.42 6.94 0.49
CA GLU A 122 -20.17 6.33 1.81
C GLU A 122 -18.81 5.63 1.88
N ARG A 123 -18.10 5.58 0.75
CA ARG A 123 -16.77 4.96 0.67
C ARG A 123 -15.79 5.67 1.62
N PRO A 124 -14.88 4.92 2.26
CA PRO A 124 -13.74 5.53 2.93
C PRO A 124 -12.86 6.34 1.96
N ASP A 125 -12.16 7.33 2.49
CA ASP A 125 -11.05 8.02 1.82
C ASP A 125 -10.11 6.97 1.23
N TYR A 126 -9.77 7.14 -0.05
CA TYR A 126 -9.12 6.09 -0.84
C TYR A 126 -8.04 6.60 -1.77
N ARG A 127 -7.94 7.92 -1.98
CA ARG A 127 -6.96 8.52 -2.88
C ARG A 127 -6.38 9.76 -2.26
N TRP A 128 -5.08 9.94 -2.38
CA TRP A 128 -4.39 11.11 -1.81
C TRP A 128 -3.38 11.67 -2.81
N ILE A 129 -3.32 13.00 -2.87
CA ILE A 129 -2.13 13.69 -3.37
C ILE A 129 -1.12 13.79 -2.24
N ILE A 130 0.13 13.53 -2.57
CA ILE A 130 1.23 13.49 -1.62
C ILE A 130 2.35 14.38 -2.12
N ILE A 131 2.68 15.42 -1.35
CA ILE A 131 3.79 16.34 -1.68
C ILE A 131 4.66 16.51 -0.44
N GLY A 132 5.98 16.44 -0.62
CA GLY A 132 6.89 16.77 0.48
C GLY A 132 8.36 16.90 0.12
N PRO A 133 9.15 17.59 0.97
CA PRO A 133 10.59 17.75 0.79
C PRO A 133 11.34 16.44 1.01
N GLY A 134 12.61 16.42 0.61
CA GLY A 134 13.52 15.34 0.99
C GLY A 134 13.57 15.15 2.51
N GLY A 135 13.56 13.90 2.97
CA GLY A 135 13.51 13.53 4.38
C GLY A 135 12.10 13.35 4.95
N SER A 136 11.05 13.91 4.30
CA SER A 136 9.66 13.63 4.68
C SER A 136 9.20 12.25 4.21
N GLY A 137 8.09 11.75 4.75
CA GLY A 137 7.55 10.44 4.38
C GLY A 137 6.65 9.84 5.45
N SER A 138 6.44 8.52 5.36
CA SER A 138 5.60 7.75 6.29
C SER A 138 6.44 6.66 6.96
N SER A 139 6.40 6.62 8.30
CA SER A 139 6.98 5.52 9.10
C SER A 139 6.25 4.20 8.81
N PHE A 140 6.73 3.08 9.39
CA PHE A 140 6.09 1.77 9.20
C PHE A 140 4.61 1.78 9.57
N HIS A 141 3.80 1.33 8.62
CA HIS A 141 2.37 1.09 8.79
C HIS A 141 1.91 -0.04 7.86
N ILE A 142 0.67 -0.48 8.07
CA ILE A 142 -0.09 -1.32 7.14
C ILE A 142 -1.28 -0.47 6.68
N ASP A 143 -1.64 -0.59 5.41
CA ASP A 143 -2.79 0.11 4.86
C ASP A 143 -4.09 -0.21 5.61
N PRO A 144 -4.93 0.81 5.88
CA PRO A 144 -6.13 0.63 6.68
C PRO A 144 -7.17 -0.23 5.95
N ASN A 145 -8.17 -0.68 6.72
CA ASN A 145 -9.32 -1.43 6.23
C ASN A 145 -8.96 -2.74 5.51
N SER A 146 -7.74 -3.25 5.70
CA SER A 146 -7.21 -4.41 4.97
C SER A 146 -7.22 -4.23 3.44
N THR A 147 -7.04 -3.00 2.98
CA THR A 147 -6.94 -2.71 1.54
C THR A 147 -5.57 -3.05 0.99
N SER A 148 -5.44 -3.09 -0.33
CA SER A 148 -4.16 -2.98 -1.03
C SER A 148 -4.03 -1.57 -1.58
N ALA A 149 -2.82 -1.17 -1.94
CA ALA A 149 -2.56 0.17 -2.46
C ALA A 149 -1.62 0.15 -3.67
N TRP A 150 -1.68 1.23 -4.43
CA TRP A 150 -0.65 1.59 -5.39
C TRP A 150 -0.20 3.03 -5.15
N ASN A 151 1.08 3.31 -5.40
CA ASN A 151 1.67 4.64 -5.26
C ASN A 151 2.47 4.99 -6.52
N ALA A 152 2.05 6.04 -7.21
CA ALA A 152 2.62 6.53 -8.46
C ALA A 152 3.45 7.79 -8.19
N VAL A 153 4.76 7.72 -8.46
CA VAL A 153 5.65 8.87 -8.28
C VAL A 153 5.63 9.71 -9.55
N ILE A 154 5.17 10.96 -9.43
CA ILE A 154 5.04 11.90 -10.55
C ILE A 154 6.31 12.73 -10.68
N LYS A 155 6.87 13.17 -9.55
CA LYS A 155 8.13 13.92 -9.47
C LYS A 155 8.97 13.43 -8.30
N GLY A 156 10.28 13.48 -8.45
CA GLY A 156 11.25 13.09 -7.44
C GLY A 156 11.43 11.58 -7.33
N SER A 157 11.81 11.12 -6.14
CA SER A 157 12.07 9.72 -5.87
C SER A 157 11.84 9.37 -4.39
N LYS A 158 11.38 8.14 -4.16
CA LYS A 158 11.02 7.61 -2.84
C LYS A 158 11.75 6.31 -2.58
N LYS A 159 12.41 6.19 -1.42
CA LYS A 159 12.93 4.91 -0.93
C LYS A 159 11.83 4.19 -0.18
N TRP A 160 11.60 2.93 -0.56
CA TRP A 160 10.64 2.03 0.07
C TRP A 160 11.35 0.91 0.82
N VAL A 161 10.81 0.54 1.97
CA VAL A 161 11.18 -0.65 2.73
C VAL A 161 9.90 -1.39 3.12
N LEU A 162 9.76 -2.64 2.67
CA LEU A 162 8.57 -3.45 2.86
C LEU A 162 8.90 -4.76 3.58
N PHE A 163 8.13 -5.11 4.60
CA PHE A 163 8.18 -6.40 5.27
C PHE A 163 6.89 -7.18 5.01
N PRO A 164 6.97 -8.51 4.81
CA PRO A 164 5.80 -9.33 4.59
C PRO A 164 4.87 -9.32 5.82
N PRO A 165 3.57 -9.64 5.66
CA PRO A 165 2.57 -9.51 6.73
C PRO A 165 2.90 -10.27 8.01
N ASP A 166 3.66 -11.36 7.92
CA ASP A 166 4.04 -12.20 9.05
C ASP A 166 5.33 -11.75 9.76
N VAL A 167 5.92 -10.64 9.34
CA VAL A 167 7.17 -10.10 9.90
C VAL A 167 6.95 -8.66 10.36
N VAL A 168 6.94 -8.47 11.68
CA VAL A 168 6.96 -7.15 12.29
C VAL A 168 8.36 -6.53 12.09
N PRO A 169 8.48 -5.31 11.54
CA PRO A 169 9.76 -4.65 11.35
C PRO A 169 10.49 -4.42 12.70
N PRO A 170 11.84 -4.46 12.73
CA PRO A 170 12.57 -4.16 13.96
C PRO A 170 12.27 -2.75 14.49
N GLY A 171 12.08 -2.65 15.81
CA GLY A 171 11.72 -1.41 16.48
C GLY A 171 10.23 -1.03 16.37
N VAL A 172 9.43 -1.85 15.69
CA VAL A 172 7.97 -1.67 15.58
C VAL A 172 7.27 -2.62 16.53
N HIS A 173 6.31 -2.09 17.28
CA HIS A 173 5.56 -2.83 18.30
C HIS A 173 4.05 -2.53 18.14
N PRO A 174 3.31 -3.32 17.34
CA PRO A 174 1.87 -3.19 17.24
C PRO A 174 1.18 -3.70 18.51
N SER A 175 0.08 -3.07 18.90
CA SER A 175 -0.81 -3.57 19.95
C SER A 175 -1.45 -4.90 19.51
N PRO A 176 -1.85 -5.77 20.45
CA PRO A 176 -2.47 -7.07 20.11
C PRO A 176 -3.71 -6.96 19.23
N ASP A 177 -4.44 -5.85 19.33
CA ASP A 177 -5.65 -5.56 18.56
C ASP A 177 -5.40 -4.77 17.27
N GLY A 178 -4.15 -4.34 17.04
CA GLY A 178 -3.70 -3.57 15.88
C GLY A 178 -4.16 -2.10 15.85
N ALA A 179 -4.75 -1.60 16.94
CA ALA A 179 -5.23 -0.22 17.03
C ALA A 179 -4.10 0.81 17.15
N GLU A 180 -3.00 0.41 17.80
CA GLU A 180 -1.85 1.27 18.04
C GLU A 180 -0.58 0.61 17.51
N VAL A 181 0.33 1.42 16.98
CA VAL A 181 1.64 0.96 16.54
C VAL A 181 2.68 1.89 17.14
N ALA A 182 3.47 1.38 18.07
CA ALA A 182 4.66 2.08 18.53
C ALA A 182 5.78 1.87 17.51
N CYS A 183 6.29 2.97 16.97
CA CYS A 183 7.37 3.03 15.99
C CYS A 183 8.47 3.97 16.51
N PRO A 184 9.70 3.92 15.95
CA PRO A 184 10.69 4.96 16.16
C PRO A 184 10.11 6.34 15.83
N VAL A 185 10.60 7.36 16.53
CA VAL A 185 10.11 8.73 16.45
C VAL A 185 10.22 9.26 15.03
N SER A 186 11.34 9.01 14.34
CA SER A 186 11.56 9.43 12.96
C SER A 186 11.99 8.27 12.06
N ILE A 187 11.80 8.43 10.74
CA ILE A 187 12.30 7.45 9.75
C ILE A 187 13.82 7.33 9.83
N ILE A 188 14.51 8.46 10.04
CA ILE A 188 15.97 8.51 10.19
C ILE A 188 16.42 7.74 11.42
N GLU A 189 15.72 7.86 12.55
CA GLU A 189 16.00 7.06 13.75
C GLU A 189 15.90 5.55 13.44
N TRP A 190 14.89 5.13 12.67
CA TRP A 190 14.78 3.73 12.28
C TRP A 190 15.99 3.25 11.47
N PHE A 191 16.40 4.04 10.47
CA PHE A 191 17.58 3.73 9.67
C PHE A 191 18.88 3.68 10.49
N MET A 192 19.02 4.56 11.49
CA MET A 192 20.20 4.61 12.33
C MET A 192 20.30 3.41 13.28
N ASN A 193 19.19 3.01 13.90
CA ASN A 193 19.20 2.06 15.01
C ASN A 193 18.81 0.64 14.62
N PHE A 194 17.98 0.46 13.58
CA PHE A 194 17.34 -0.82 13.28
C PHE A 194 17.65 -1.37 11.89
N TYR A 195 17.93 -0.51 10.89
CA TYR A 195 18.21 -0.98 9.51
C TYR A 195 19.41 -1.93 9.43
N GLY A 196 20.44 -1.75 10.26
CA GLY A 196 21.60 -2.64 10.33
C GLY A 196 21.23 -4.11 10.60
N ALA A 197 20.23 -4.34 11.46
CA ALA A 197 19.73 -5.68 11.79
C ALA A 197 19.10 -6.39 10.58
N THR A 198 18.61 -5.65 9.58
CA THR A 198 18.00 -6.24 8.39
C THR A 198 19.00 -7.00 7.51
N LYS A 199 20.30 -6.75 7.64
CA LYS A 199 21.35 -7.40 6.84
C LYS A 199 21.48 -8.89 7.14
N SER A 200 21.24 -9.29 8.39
CA SER A 200 21.32 -10.68 8.87
C SER A 200 19.95 -11.32 9.12
N TRP A 201 18.85 -10.63 8.81
CA TRP A 201 17.49 -11.13 9.06
C TRP A 201 17.14 -12.32 8.16
N LYS A 202 16.44 -13.32 8.72
CA LYS A 202 16.03 -14.54 7.99
C LYS A 202 15.12 -14.23 6.79
N LYS A 203 14.11 -13.39 7.03
CA LYS A 203 13.26 -12.77 6.01
C LYS A 203 13.67 -11.30 5.83
N ARG A 204 14.51 -11.04 4.84
CA ARG A 204 14.96 -9.68 4.54
C ARG A 204 13.80 -8.83 3.98
N PRO A 205 13.77 -7.51 4.24
CA PRO A 205 12.80 -6.64 3.61
C PRO A 205 12.99 -6.59 2.10
N ILE A 206 11.89 -6.32 1.40
CA ILE A 206 11.89 -5.89 0.02
C ILE A 206 12.12 -4.38 0.03
N GLU A 207 13.03 -3.90 -0.82
CA GLU A 207 13.41 -2.50 -0.89
C GLU A 207 13.55 -2.07 -2.34
N CYS A 208 13.26 -0.81 -2.60
CA CYS A 208 13.52 -0.19 -3.89
C CYS A 208 13.57 1.32 -3.78
N ILE A 209 14.12 1.95 -4.82
CA ILE A 209 13.90 3.37 -5.08
C ILE A 209 12.87 3.47 -6.20
N CYS A 210 11.69 4.00 -5.88
CA CYS A 210 10.63 4.31 -6.84
C CYS A 210 10.83 5.74 -7.35
N LYS A 211 11.05 5.90 -8.65
CA LYS A 211 11.37 7.16 -9.33
C LYS A 211 10.16 7.71 -10.08
N ALA A 212 10.25 8.98 -10.50
CA ALA A 212 9.25 9.58 -11.37
C ALA A 212 8.92 8.68 -12.59
N GLY A 213 7.62 8.45 -12.83
CA GLY A 213 7.09 7.55 -13.87
C GLY A 213 6.91 6.09 -13.43
N GLU A 214 7.29 5.74 -12.20
CA GLU A 214 7.14 4.39 -11.65
C GLU A 214 5.97 4.30 -10.65
N VAL A 215 5.33 3.13 -10.62
CA VAL A 215 4.22 2.82 -9.71
C VAL A 215 4.57 1.60 -8.88
N ILE A 216 4.53 1.71 -7.55
CA ILE A 216 4.68 0.53 -6.67
C ILE A 216 3.30 -0.02 -6.28
N PHE A 217 3.14 -1.33 -6.37
CA PHE A 217 2.02 -2.07 -5.79
C PHE A 217 2.37 -2.55 -4.38
N VAL A 218 1.52 -2.21 -3.41
CA VAL A 218 1.62 -2.60 -2.00
C VAL A 218 0.46 -3.54 -1.70
N PRO A 219 0.71 -4.85 -1.53
CA PRO A 219 -0.35 -5.82 -1.28
C PRO A 219 -0.89 -5.68 0.14
N ASN A 220 -2.07 -6.26 0.37
CA ASN A 220 -2.70 -6.24 1.68
C ASN A 220 -1.76 -6.79 2.77
N GLY A 221 -1.74 -6.11 3.93
CA GLY A 221 -1.03 -6.56 5.12
C GLY A 221 0.47 -6.32 5.14
N TRP A 222 1.06 -5.78 4.07
CA TRP A 222 2.49 -5.49 4.04
C TRP A 222 2.84 -4.28 4.88
N TRP A 223 3.76 -4.47 5.84
CA TRP A 223 4.38 -3.36 6.56
C TRP A 223 5.24 -2.58 5.58
N HIS A 224 5.07 -1.26 5.53
CA HIS A 224 5.88 -0.45 4.63
C HIS A 224 6.23 0.92 5.23
N LEU A 225 7.45 1.35 4.92
CA LEU A 225 8.01 2.65 5.24
C LEU A 225 8.47 3.33 3.96
N VAL A 226 8.24 4.63 3.86
CA VAL A 226 8.57 5.44 2.69
C VAL A 226 9.27 6.71 3.10
N ILE A 227 10.40 7.03 2.47
CA ILE A 227 11.09 8.31 2.64
C ILE A 227 11.37 8.97 1.30
N ASN A 228 11.02 10.25 1.18
CA ASN A 228 11.33 11.09 0.04
C ASN A 228 12.83 11.38 0.03
N LEU A 229 13.51 11.06 -1.07
CA LEU A 229 14.95 11.31 -1.22
C LEU A 229 15.22 12.77 -1.63
N GLU A 230 14.22 13.39 -2.25
CA GLU A 230 14.19 14.75 -2.76
C GLU A 230 12.74 15.26 -2.72
N GLU A 231 12.50 16.52 -3.11
CA GLU A 231 11.11 16.99 -3.28
C GLU A 231 10.35 16.05 -4.21
N SER A 232 9.25 15.49 -3.69
CA SER A 232 8.50 14.47 -4.39
C SER A 232 7.02 14.80 -4.46
N ILE A 233 6.41 14.53 -5.60
CA ILE A 233 4.97 14.61 -5.84
C ILE A 233 4.50 13.21 -6.25
N ALA A 234 3.47 12.70 -5.60
CA ALA A 234 2.92 11.38 -5.90
C ALA A 234 1.39 11.35 -5.71
N ILE A 235 0.78 10.35 -6.34
CA ILE A 235 -0.61 9.97 -6.12
C ILE A 235 -0.62 8.55 -5.59
N THR A 236 -1.40 8.30 -4.55
CA THR A 236 -1.60 6.96 -4.02
C THR A 236 -3.10 6.67 -3.95
N GLN A 237 -3.48 5.42 -4.21
CA GLN A 237 -4.84 4.97 -3.92
C GLN A 237 -4.86 3.60 -3.27
N ASN A 238 -5.81 3.44 -2.35
CA ASN A 238 -6.18 2.18 -1.75
C ASN A 238 -7.40 1.64 -2.51
N TYR A 239 -7.40 0.34 -2.79
CA TYR A 239 -8.43 -0.30 -3.57
C TYR A 239 -8.74 -1.71 -3.05
N VAL A 240 -9.94 -2.17 -3.39
CA VAL A 240 -10.40 -3.53 -3.10
C VAL A 240 -10.66 -4.24 -4.41
N SER A 241 -9.97 -5.34 -4.67
CA SER A 241 -10.25 -6.23 -5.79
C SER A 241 -10.85 -7.54 -5.26
N ARG A 242 -11.22 -8.44 -6.16
CA ARG A 242 -11.61 -9.80 -5.78
C ARG A 242 -10.51 -10.55 -5.04
N ARG A 243 -9.24 -10.11 -5.15
CA ARG A 243 -8.06 -10.80 -4.57
C ARG A 243 -7.84 -10.47 -3.10
N ASN A 244 -8.30 -9.30 -2.65
CA ASN A 244 -8.22 -8.90 -1.25
C ASN A 244 -9.61 -8.72 -0.59
N LEU A 245 -10.71 -8.97 -1.32
CA LEU A 245 -12.07 -8.79 -0.79
C LEU A 245 -12.31 -9.58 0.50
N LEU A 246 -11.87 -10.84 0.57
CA LEU A 246 -12.03 -11.65 1.78
C LEU A 246 -11.21 -11.10 2.96
N ASN A 247 -10.03 -10.54 2.71
CA ASN A 247 -9.22 -9.90 3.75
C ASN A 247 -9.90 -8.65 4.32
N VAL A 248 -10.52 -7.83 3.46
CA VAL A 248 -11.32 -6.66 3.85
C VAL A 248 -12.57 -7.11 4.62
N TRP A 249 -13.24 -8.13 4.10
CA TRP A 249 -14.43 -8.69 4.71
C TRP A 249 -14.19 -9.19 6.14
N ASP A 250 -13.13 -9.99 6.33
CA ASP A 250 -12.77 -10.51 7.65
C ASP A 250 -12.31 -9.41 8.60
N PHE A 251 -11.64 -8.37 8.09
CA PHE A 251 -11.28 -7.20 8.87
C PHE A 251 -12.52 -6.45 9.38
N LEU A 252 -13.48 -6.17 8.48
CA LEU A 252 -14.68 -5.40 8.81
C LEU A 252 -15.62 -6.15 9.77
N LYS A 253 -15.54 -7.48 9.83
CA LYS A 253 -16.30 -8.33 10.76
C LYS A 253 -15.74 -8.37 12.19
N LYS A 254 -14.51 -7.90 12.41
CA LYS A 254 -13.89 -8.00 13.74
C LYS A 254 -14.75 -7.28 14.79
N PRO A 255 -14.87 -7.81 16.02
CA PRO A 255 -15.66 -7.16 17.07
C PRO A 255 -15.25 -5.71 17.36
N ASN A 256 -13.97 -5.39 17.15
CA ASN A 256 -13.40 -4.05 17.32
C ASN A 256 -13.20 -3.29 15.99
N ALA A 257 -13.76 -3.75 14.86
CA ALA A 257 -13.53 -3.11 13.57
C ALA A 257 -13.89 -1.61 13.57
N SER A 258 -14.93 -1.20 14.30
CA SER A 258 -15.35 0.20 14.37
C SER A 258 -14.29 1.14 14.98
N THR A 259 -13.36 0.63 15.78
CA THR A 259 -12.23 1.43 16.31
C THR A 259 -11.04 1.46 15.34
N LEU A 260 -10.91 0.45 14.49
CA LEU A 260 -9.80 0.27 13.54
C LEU A 260 -10.08 0.88 12.16
N ILE A 261 -11.35 0.98 11.76
CA ILE A 261 -11.74 1.52 10.46
C ILE A 261 -11.29 2.97 10.33
N SER A 262 -10.65 3.29 9.21
CA SER A 262 -10.16 4.63 8.88
C SER A 262 -10.77 5.15 7.57
N GLY A 263 -10.66 6.46 7.35
CA GLY A 263 -11.13 7.13 6.14
C GLY A 263 -12.64 7.36 6.06
N THR A 264 -13.43 7.00 7.07
CA THR A 264 -14.88 7.28 7.07
C THR A 264 -15.40 7.70 8.45
N ARG A 265 -16.52 8.42 8.42
CA ARG A 265 -17.28 8.80 9.62
C ARG A 265 -18.18 7.67 10.11
N ASP A 266 -18.74 6.87 9.20
CA ASP A 266 -19.60 5.75 9.56
C ASP A 266 -18.80 4.45 9.69
N ARG A 267 -18.09 4.33 10.81
CA ARG A 267 -17.27 3.16 11.11
C ARG A 267 -18.07 1.96 11.61
N VAL A 268 -19.28 2.20 12.12
CA VAL A 268 -20.10 1.15 12.75
C VAL A 268 -20.83 0.32 11.70
N ASN A 269 -21.40 0.98 10.68
CA ASN A 269 -22.25 0.30 9.70
C ASN A 269 -21.52 -0.05 8.40
N LEU A 270 -20.22 0.23 8.29
CA LEU A 270 -19.46 0.04 7.06
C LEU A 270 -19.54 -1.40 6.55
N TYR A 271 -19.47 -2.39 7.46
CA TYR A 271 -19.58 -3.81 7.09
C TYR A 271 -20.92 -4.13 6.41
N ASP A 272 -22.05 -3.78 7.05
CA ASP A 272 -23.37 -4.09 6.51
C ASP A 272 -23.65 -3.32 5.22
N LYS A 273 -23.24 -2.05 5.15
CA LYS A 273 -23.35 -1.24 3.93
C LYS A 273 -22.57 -1.84 2.79
N PHE A 274 -21.32 -2.23 3.04
CA PHE A 274 -20.47 -2.81 2.01
C PHE A 274 -20.99 -4.16 1.54
N ARG A 275 -21.43 -5.04 2.46
CA ARG A 275 -22.10 -6.30 2.10
C ARG A 275 -23.27 -6.05 1.16
N ASN A 276 -24.19 -5.18 1.57
CA ASN A 276 -25.43 -4.98 0.84
C ASN A 276 -25.15 -4.36 -0.54
N ALA A 277 -24.21 -3.42 -0.62
CA ALA A 277 -23.81 -2.81 -1.89
C ALA A 277 -23.12 -3.81 -2.84
N ILE A 278 -22.27 -4.69 -2.31
CA ILE A 278 -21.62 -5.75 -3.09
C ILE A 278 -22.63 -6.78 -3.59
N GLU A 279 -23.53 -7.25 -2.73
CA GLU A 279 -24.55 -8.23 -3.14
C GLU A 279 -25.52 -7.63 -4.17
N ALA A 280 -25.84 -6.35 -4.07
CA ALA A 280 -26.67 -5.66 -5.06
C ALA A 280 -25.97 -5.47 -6.42
N SER A 281 -24.65 -5.21 -6.41
CA SER A 281 -23.88 -4.90 -7.63
C SER A 281 -23.29 -6.14 -8.29
N PHE A 282 -22.89 -7.13 -7.49
CA PHE A 282 -22.20 -8.35 -7.89
C PHE A 282 -22.73 -9.58 -7.11
N PRO A 283 -24.00 -9.97 -7.32
CA PRO A 283 -24.65 -11.03 -6.54
C PRO A 283 -23.83 -12.34 -6.48
N GLY A 284 -23.76 -12.96 -5.31
CA GLY A 284 -23.06 -14.24 -5.09
C GLY A 284 -21.52 -14.18 -5.14
N THR A 285 -20.91 -13.02 -5.37
CA THR A 285 -19.43 -12.89 -5.46
C THR A 285 -18.75 -13.32 -4.16
N ILE A 286 -19.28 -12.90 -3.01
CA ILE A 286 -18.69 -13.21 -1.70
C ILE A 286 -18.77 -14.72 -1.44
N GLU A 287 -19.94 -15.33 -1.66
CA GLU A 287 -20.14 -16.78 -1.48
C GLU A 287 -19.22 -17.59 -2.39
N GLN A 288 -19.10 -17.21 -3.66
CA GLN A 288 -18.21 -17.87 -4.62
C GLN A 288 -16.76 -17.81 -4.15
N LEU A 289 -16.27 -16.63 -3.75
CA LEU A 289 -14.89 -16.45 -3.28
C LEU A 289 -14.63 -17.24 -1.99
N THR A 290 -15.57 -17.22 -1.05
CA THR A 290 -15.47 -18.01 0.19
C THR A 290 -15.36 -19.50 -0.12
N ARG A 291 -16.23 -20.03 -0.99
CA ARG A 291 -16.18 -21.45 -1.40
C ARG A 291 -14.84 -21.81 -2.05
N THR A 292 -14.36 -20.99 -2.98
CA THR A 292 -13.06 -21.23 -3.65
C THR A 292 -11.89 -21.18 -2.67
N ALA A 293 -11.92 -20.27 -1.69
CA ALA A 293 -10.90 -20.19 -0.64
C ALA A 293 -10.90 -21.44 0.26
N GLU A 294 -12.08 -21.93 0.64
CA GLU A 294 -12.24 -23.17 1.42
C GLU A 294 -11.75 -24.40 0.67
N GLU A 295 -12.10 -24.53 -0.62
CA GLU A 295 -11.64 -25.60 -1.50
C GLU A 295 -10.10 -25.59 -1.65
N THR A 296 -9.51 -24.41 -1.83
CA THR A 296 -8.06 -24.23 -1.96
C THR A 296 -7.35 -24.59 -0.66
N ALA A 297 -7.86 -24.13 0.49
CA ALA A 297 -7.32 -24.47 1.80
C ALA A 297 -7.43 -25.98 2.10
N ALA A 298 -8.52 -26.63 1.68
CA ALA A 298 -8.70 -28.08 1.81
C ALA A 298 -7.71 -28.87 0.94
N LEU A 299 -7.43 -28.39 -0.28
CA LEU A 299 -6.43 -29.00 -1.17
C LEU A 299 -5.02 -28.88 -0.61
N GLN A 300 -4.66 -27.72 -0.04
CA GLN A 300 -3.34 -27.51 0.58
C GLN A 300 -3.13 -28.33 1.86
N LYS A 301 -4.21 -28.69 2.57
CA LYS A 301 -4.17 -29.54 3.77
C LYS A 301 -4.09 -31.04 3.46
N LYS A 302 -4.35 -31.48 2.22
CA LYS A 302 -4.16 -32.88 1.86
C LYS A 302 -2.66 -33.20 1.86
N PRO A 303 -2.20 -34.23 2.60
CA PRO A 303 -0.81 -34.65 2.55
C PRO A 303 -0.43 -34.96 1.11
N SER A 304 0.78 -34.59 0.68
CA SER A 304 1.22 -34.94 -0.67
C SER A 304 1.26 -36.46 -0.80
N PHE A 305 1.13 -36.98 -2.02
CA PHE A 305 1.25 -38.41 -2.28
C PHE A 305 2.54 -38.99 -1.64
N TRP A 306 3.64 -38.22 -1.67
CA TRP A 306 4.91 -38.60 -1.05
C TRP A 306 4.86 -38.62 0.49
N ASP A 307 4.17 -37.68 1.12
CA ASP A 307 3.97 -37.67 2.58
C ASP A 307 3.13 -38.89 3.04
N SER A 308 2.15 -39.29 2.23
CA SER A 308 1.31 -40.47 2.50
C SER A 308 2.04 -41.81 2.30
N VAL A 309 3.10 -41.83 1.47
CA VAL A 309 3.91 -43.03 1.23
C VAL A 309 4.98 -43.18 2.32
N THR A 310 5.52 -42.09 2.87
CA THR A 310 6.49 -42.16 3.98
C THR A 310 5.87 -42.60 5.32
N ASP A 311 4.57 -42.38 5.52
CA ASP A 311 3.86 -42.85 6.73
C ASP A 311 3.43 -44.32 6.64
N SER A 312 3.53 -44.93 5.46
CA SER A 312 3.41 -46.38 5.34
C SER A 312 4.74 -47.04 5.75
N LYS A 313 4.86 -47.41 7.03
CA LYS A 313 5.81 -48.44 7.48
C LYS A 313 5.41 -49.80 6.88
N ALA A 314 5.53 -49.94 5.57
CA ALA A 314 5.50 -51.22 4.90
C ALA A 314 6.94 -51.72 4.78
N GLY A 315 7.27 -52.69 5.64
CA GLY A 315 8.23 -53.76 5.36
C GLY A 315 9.66 -53.37 4.98
N ALA A 316 10.58 -53.56 5.93
CA ALA A 316 12.00 -53.63 5.67
C ALA A 316 12.33 -54.56 4.49
N PHE A 317 12.79 -54.02 3.36
CA PHE A 317 13.54 -54.81 2.39
C PHE A 317 14.99 -54.91 2.88
N LYS A 318 15.30 -56.02 3.56
CA LYS A 318 16.66 -56.48 3.76
C LYS A 318 17.17 -57.05 2.44
N PHE A 319 18.23 -56.49 1.89
CA PHE A 319 19.10 -57.22 0.98
C PHE A 319 20.25 -57.82 1.79
N SER A 320 20.32 -59.16 1.83
CA SER A 320 21.47 -59.91 2.31
C SER A 320 22.24 -60.43 1.09
N PHE A 321 23.46 -59.94 0.90
CA PHE A 321 24.75 -60.65 0.90
C PHE A 321 25.79 -59.74 0.25
#